data_AF-A0A9D9I994-F1
#
_entry.id   AF-A0A9D9I994-F1
#
_cell.length_a   1.000
_cell.length_b   1.000
_cell.length_c   1.000
_cell.angle_alpha   90.00
_cell.angle_beta   90.00
_cell.angle_gamma   90.00
#
_symmetry.space_group_name_H-M   'P 1'
#
loop_
_entity.id
_entity.type
_entity.pdbx_description
1 polymer ?
#
loop_
_entity_poly.entity_id
_entity_poly.type
_entity_poly.pdbx_seq_one_letter_code
_entity_poly.pdbx_strand_id
1 'polypeptide(L)'
;MQDRNIINGTSAVIFAPLADFYQTLWPFILVAIILIVADLRFGIEAAKKRGETIRTSRMWRRTINKLVDYICWITLAGAFGATFGDVLNIPILSAIIILIIYGIELSSCFNNYFEARGWKFRINVFKLFGQKKLEDAVEQINEKERDDGDDK
;
A
#
# COMPACT_ATOMS: atom_id res chain seq x y z
N MET A 1 -7.88 41.56 17.83
CA MET A 1 -6.46 41.21 17.58
C MET A 1 -6.06 39.93 18.29
N GLN A 2 -6.50 39.72 19.53
CA GLN A 2 -6.23 38.52 20.33
C GLN A 2 -6.75 37.23 19.68
N ASP A 3 -7.97 37.22 19.12
CA ASP A 3 -8.51 36.05 18.41
C ASP A 3 -7.73 35.68 17.15
N ARG A 4 -7.20 36.67 16.42
CA ARG A 4 -6.30 36.43 15.27
C ARG A 4 -4.97 35.81 15.70
N ASN A 5 -4.43 36.20 16.86
CA ASN A 5 -3.20 35.64 17.40
C ASN A 5 -3.41 34.24 17.97
N ILE A 6 -4.58 33.96 18.55
CA ILE A 6 -4.95 32.62 19.03
C ILE A 6 -5.22 31.69 17.84
N ILE A 7 -5.94 32.13 16.80
CA ILE A 7 -6.16 31.33 15.58
C ILE A 7 -4.83 31.05 14.88
N ASN A 8 -3.93 32.03 14.79
CA ASN A 8 -2.60 31.84 14.21
C ASN A 8 -1.69 30.95 15.09
N GLY A 9 -1.79 31.06 16.42
CA GLY A 9 -1.02 30.23 17.35
C GLY A 9 -1.51 28.78 17.37
N THR A 10 -2.82 28.58 17.42
CA THR A 10 -3.46 27.25 17.40
C THR A 10 -3.27 26.57 16.05
N SER A 11 -3.35 27.31 14.95
CA SER A 11 -3.06 26.75 13.62
C SER A 11 -1.60 26.33 13.51
N ALA A 12 -0.64 27.13 14.00
CA ALA A 12 0.77 26.76 13.98
C ALA A 12 1.08 25.47 14.76
N VAL A 13 0.48 25.29 15.94
CA VAL A 13 0.72 24.09 16.78
C VAL A 13 0.17 22.81 16.15
N ILE A 14 -0.93 22.89 15.38
CA ILE A 14 -1.54 21.72 14.73
C ILE A 14 -0.92 21.46 13.36
N PHE A 15 -0.74 22.50 12.54
CA PHE A 15 -0.30 22.34 11.16
C PHE A 15 1.20 22.15 11.01
N ALA A 16 2.04 22.72 11.88
CA ALA A 16 3.50 22.59 11.74
C ALA A 16 3.96 21.13 11.90
N PRO A 17 3.57 20.38 12.96
CA PRO A 17 3.99 18.98 13.09
C PRO A 17 3.45 18.10 11.96
N LEU A 18 2.24 18.39 11.49
CA LEU A 18 1.63 17.68 10.35
C LEU A 18 2.39 17.96 9.05
N ALA A 19 2.77 19.22 8.81
CA ALA A 19 3.53 19.63 7.64
C ALA A 19 4.92 18.98 7.63
N ASP A 20 5.63 18.99 8.77
CA ASP A 20 6.95 18.38 8.91
C ASP A 20 6.90 16.86 8.66
N PHE A 21 5.85 16.20 9.18
CA PHE A 21 5.59 14.79 8.94
C PHE A 21 5.39 14.49 7.45
N TYR A 22 4.50 15.22 6.77
CA TYR A 22 4.24 15.00 5.34
C TYR A 22 5.39 15.46 4.43
N GLN A 23 6.18 16.44 4.84
CA GLN A 23 7.37 16.87 4.11
C GLN A 23 8.39 15.75 3.99
N THR A 24 8.54 14.95 5.06
CA THR A 24 9.40 13.76 5.05
C THR A 24 8.83 12.65 4.14
N LEU A 25 7.50 12.55 4.05
CA LEU A 25 6.80 11.52 3.28
C LEU A 25 6.58 11.86 1.81
N TRP A 26 6.74 13.13 1.43
CA TRP A 26 6.49 13.64 0.08
C TRP A 26 7.14 12.81 -1.05
N PRO A 27 8.41 12.32 -0.94
CA PRO A 27 9.02 11.55 -2.01
C PRO A 27 8.31 10.22 -2.26
N PHE A 28 7.77 9.60 -1.20
CA PHE A 28 6.99 8.38 -1.31
C PHE A 28 5.65 8.67 -1.99
N ILE A 29 4.97 9.75 -1.59
CA ILE A 29 3.70 10.16 -2.21
C ILE A 29 3.86 10.35 -3.73
N LEU A 30 4.95 10.96 -4.18
CA LEU A 30 5.25 11.07 -5.61
C LEU A 30 5.37 9.73 -6.32
N VAL A 31 6.12 8.79 -5.73
CA VAL A 31 6.28 7.45 -6.30
C VAL A 31 4.92 6.75 -6.39
N ALA A 32 4.10 6.83 -5.35
CA ALA A 32 2.74 6.29 -5.35
C ALA A 32 1.88 6.87 -6.49
N ILE A 33 1.92 8.18 -6.72
CA ILE A 33 1.19 8.82 -7.83
C ILE A 33 1.65 8.26 -9.18
N ILE A 34 2.96 8.11 -9.38
CA ILE A 34 3.52 7.53 -10.61
C ILE A 34 3.03 6.09 -10.80
N LEU A 35 3.00 5.28 -9.74
CA LEU A 35 2.52 3.90 -9.77
C LEU A 35 1.02 3.80 -10.07
N ILE A 36 0.20 4.66 -9.49
CA ILE A 36 -1.25 4.73 -9.76
C ILE A 36 -1.50 5.06 -11.24
N VAL A 37 -0.77 6.04 -11.79
CA VAL A 37 -0.91 6.43 -13.20
C VAL A 37 -0.45 5.32 -14.13
N ALA A 38 0.66 4.66 -13.81
CA ALA A 38 1.16 3.52 -14.58
C ALA A 38 0.16 2.36 -14.58
N ASP A 39 -0.37 2.01 -13.41
CA ASP A 39 -1.37 0.94 -13.28
C ASP A 39 -2.66 1.27 -14.02
N LEU A 40 -3.12 2.52 -13.99
CA LEU A 40 -4.28 2.96 -14.75
C LEU A 40 -4.06 2.78 -16.26
N ARG A 41 -2.89 3.18 -16.78
CA ARG A 41 -2.56 3.02 -18.20
C ARG A 41 -2.52 1.55 -18.61
N PHE A 42 -1.80 0.73 -17.87
CA PHE A 42 -1.65 -0.70 -18.19
C PHE A 42 -2.95 -1.48 -17.95
N GLY A 43 -3.76 -1.10 -16.97
CA GLY A 43 -5.08 -1.68 -16.73
C GLY A 43 -6.05 -1.41 -17.90
N ILE A 44 -6.02 -0.19 -18.47
CA ILE A 44 -6.81 0.14 -19.66
C ILE A 44 -6.32 -0.67 -20.87
N GLU A 45 -5.01 -0.78 -21.09
CA GLU A 45 -4.43 -1.55 -22.19
C GLU A 45 -4.77 -3.05 -22.10
N ALA A 46 -4.71 -3.62 -20.90
CA ALA A 46 -5.10 -5.01 -20.65
C ALA A 46 -6.60 -5.25 -20.91
N ALA A 47 -7.47 -4.35 -20.45
CA ALA A 47 -8.92 -4.43 -20.70
C ALA A 47 -9.25 -4.32 -22.19
N LYS A 48 -8.59 -3.42 -22.93
CA LYS A 48 -8.73 -3.30 -24.39
C LYS A 48 -8.36 -4.59 -25.10
N LYS A 49 -7.26 -5.23 -24.70
CA LYS A 49 -6.79 -6.48 -25.30
C LYS A 49 -7.74 -7.66 -25.04
N ARG A 50 -8.40 -7.69 -23.89
CA ARG A 50 -9.41 -8.69 -23.52
C ARG A 50 -10.77 -8.45 -24.20
N GLY A 51 -10.94 -7.31 -24.90
CA GLY A 51 -12.22 -6.93 -25.50
C GLY A 51 -13.30 -6.56 -24.47
N GLU A 52 -12.91 -6.26 -23.23
CA GLU A 52 -13.85 -5.93 -22.16
C GLU A 52 -14.43 -4.50 -22.34
N THR A 53 -15.68 -4.30 -21.94
CA THR A 53 -16.30 -2.98 -21.96
C THR A 53 -15.70 -2.09 -20.86
N ILE A 54 -14.99 -1.04 -21.28
CA ILE A 54 -14.34 -0.10 -20.35
C ILE A 54 -15.40 0.82 -19.75
N ARG A 55 -15.85 0.50 -18.53
CA ARG A 55 -16.72 1.37 -17.75
C ARG A 55 -15.89 2.36 -16.93
N THR A 56 -15.84 3.62 -17.37
CA THR A 56 -15.13 4.74 -16.72
C THR A 56 -15.39 4.84 -15.21
N SER A 57 -16.65 4.63 -14.80
CA SER A 57 -17.04 4.65 -13.38
C SER A 57 -16.35 3.58 -12.52
N ARG A 58 -16.10 2.36 -13.05
CA ARG A 58 -15.35 1.32 -12.31
C ARG A 58 -13.86 1.65 -12.24
N MET A 59 -13.31 2.19 -13.32
CA MET A 59 -11.91 2.61 -13.40
C MET A 59 -11.57 3.70 -12.38
N TRP A 60 -12.41 4.74 -12.29
CA TRP A 60 -12.23 5.82 -11.31
C TRP A 60 -12.33 5.31 -9.87
N ARG A 61 -13.31 4.45 -9.55
CA ARG A 61 -13.40 3.85 -8.21
C ARG A 61 -12.14 3.07 -7.84
N ARG A 62 -11.60 2.26 -8.76
CA ARG A 62 -10.36 1.50 -8.52
C ARG A 62 -9.15 2.43 -8.30
N THR A 63 -9.07 3.51 -9.08
CA THR A 63 -7.99 4.51 -8.97
C THR A 63 -8.05 5.26 -7.64
N ILE A 64 -9.26 5.68 -7.21
CA ILE A 64 -9.47 6.36 -5.93
C ILE A 64 -9.16 5.43 -4.76
N ASN A 65 -9.61 4.17 -4.82
CA ASN A 65 -9.27 3.20 -3.77
C ASN A 65 -7.77 3.05 -3.64
N LYS A 66 -7.03 2.89 -4.74
CA LYS A 66 -5.57 2.86 -4.71
C LYS A 66 -4.99 4.13 -4.10
N LEU A 67 -5.44 5.30 -4.53
CA LEU A 67 -4.98 6.58 -3.98
C LEU A 67 -5.16 6.66 -2.46
N VAL A 68 -6.35 6.30 -1.96
CA VAL A 68 -6.67 6.29 -0.53
C VAL A 68 -5.80 5.26 0.20
N ASP A 69 -5.70 4.04 -0.33
CA ASP A 69 -4.86 2.97 0.23
C ASP A 69 -3.41 3.43 0.35
N TYR A 70 -2.84 4.05 -0.70
CA TYR A 70 -1.49 4.59 -0.68
C TYR A 70 -1.29 5.67 0.39
N ILE A 71 -2.21 6.63 0.49
CA ILE A 71 -2.13 7.69 1.51
C ILE A 71 -2.15 7.08 2.91
N CYS A 72 -3.06 6.11 3.15
CA CYS A 72 -3.17 5.41 4.42
C CYS A 72 -1.89 4.64 4.76
N TRP A 73 -1.37 3.87 3.81
CA TRP A 73 -0.16 3.07 4.00
C TRP A 73 1.10 3.91 4.20
N ILE A 74 1.27 4.99 3.45
CA ILE A 74 2.42 5.91 3.60
C ILE A 74 2.35 6.62 4.96
N THR A 75 1.17 7.09 5.35
CA THR A 75 0.94 7.71 6.67
C THR A 75 1.22 6.71 7.79
N LEU A 76 0.74 5.48 7.67
CA LEU A 76 0.99 4.43 8.64
C LEU A 76 2.49 4.12 8.75
N ALA A 77 3.18 3.92 7.63
CA ALA A 77 4.62 3.67 7.61
C ALA A 77 5.43 4.83 8.20
N GLY A 78 5.01 6.07 7.94
CA GLY A 78 5.59 7.26 8.55
C GLY A 78 5.41 7.27 10.07
N ALA A 79 4.21 6.96 10.56
CA ALA A 79 3.94 6.85 11.99
C ALA A 79 4.81 5.76 12.64
N PHE A 80 4.95 4.59 11.98
CA PHE A 80 5.83 3.52 12.45
C PHE A 80 7.31 3.94 12.50
N GLY A 81 7.80 4.73 11.54
CA GLY A 81 9.17 5.25 11.62
C GLY A 81 9.35 6.29 12.71
N ALA A 82 8.42 7.23 12.85
CA ALA A 82 8.48 8.26 13.89
C ALA A 82 8.41 7.67 15.31
N THR A 83 7.75 6.52 15.48
CA THR A 83 7.60 5.86 16.79
C THR A 83 8.66 4.79 17.02
N PHE A 84 8.76 3.82 16.13
CA PHE A 84 9.65 2.67 16.29
C PHE A 84 11.02 2.87 15.62
N GLY A 85 11.14 3.74 14.62
CA GLY A 85 12.44 4.07 14.03
C GLY A 85 13.35 4.76 15.04
N ASP A 86 12.80 5.66 15.85
CA ASP A 86 13.52 6.35 16.91
C ASP A 86 13.76 5.43 18.13
N VAL A 87 12.74 4.68 18.56
CA VAL A 87 12.84 3.78 19.74
C VAL A 87 13.76 2.59 19.48
N LEU A 88 13.72 1.99 18.30
CA LEU A 88 14.54 0.84 17.93
C LEU A 88 15.86 1.24 17.24
N ASN A 89 16.08 2.54 17.01
CA ASN A 89 17.22 3.10 16.30
C ASN A 89 17.38 2.53 14.88
N ILE A 90 16.25 2.38 14.17
CA ILE A 90 16.16 1.90 12.77
C ILE A 90 15.62 3.03 11.89
N PRO A 91 16.47 3.98 11.45
CA PRO A 91 16.03 5.17 10.69
C PRO A 91 15.42 4.84 9.32
N ILE A 92 15.60 3.61 8.82
CA ILE A 92 15.12 3.16 7.50
C ILE A 92 13.78 2.40 7.63
N LEU A 93 13.20 2.28 8.83
CA LEU A 93 12.02 1.44 9.07
C LEU A 93 10.82 1.84 8.19
N SER A 94 10.48 3.13 8.11
CA SER A 94 9.41 3.62 7.22
C SER A 94 9.67 3.25 5.77
N ALA A 95 10.91 3.40 5.31
CA ALA A 95 11.28 3.11 3.93
C ALA A 95 11.14 1.61 3.61
N ILE A 96 11.49 0.73 4.55
CA ILE A 96 11.32 -0.73 4.39
C ILE A 96 9.83 -1.09 4.28
N ILE A 97 8.99 -0.52 5.15
CA ILE A 97 7.54 -0.77 5.13
C ILE A 97 6.94 -0.29 3.79
N ILE A 98 7.29 0.93 3.36
CA ILE A 98 6.80 1.48 2.08
C ILE A 98 7.31 0.65 0.89
N LEU A 99 8.56 0.20 0.92
CA LEU A 99 9.14 -0.65 -0.13
C LEU A 99 8.35 -1.96 -0.29
N ILE A 100 7.96 -2.59 0.82
CA ILE A 100 7.16 -3.82 0.81
C ILE A 100 5.80 -3.56 0.17
N ILE A 101 5.12 -2.48 0.60
CA ILE A 101 3.78 -2.11 0.11
C ILE A 101 3.84 -1.82 -1.39
N TYR A 102 4.80 -1.00 -1.82
CA TYR A 102 5.01 -0.70 -3.23
C TYR A 102 5.39 -1.93 -4.02
N GLY A 103 6.17 -2.86 -3.46
CA GLY A 103 6.51 -4.12 -4.12
C GLY A 103 5.28 -4.98 -4.42
N ILE A 104 4.34 -5.07 -3.48
CA ILE A 104 3.07 -5.79 -3.66
C ILE A 104 2.24 -5.12 -4.77
N GLU A 105 2.17 -3.80 -4.79
CA GLU A 105 1.41 -3.07 -5.81
C GLU A 105 2.08 -3.05 -7.19
N LEU A 106 3.42 -2.98 -7.23
CA LEU A 106 4.22 -3.18 -8.43
C LEU A 106 3.86 -4.53 -9.04
N SER A 107 3.78 -5.59 -8.23
CA SER A 107 3.38 -6.92 -8.70
C SER A 107 2.03 -6.89 -9.41
N SER A 108 1.05 -6.16 -8.85
CA SER A 108 -0.27 -6.00 -9.46
C SER A 108 -0.18 -5.25 -10.79
N CYS A 109 0.61 -4.17 -10.85
CA CYS A 109 0.84 -3.37 -12.04
C CYS A 109 1.54 -4.17 -13.15
N PHE A 110 2.61 -4.90 -12.80
CA PHE A 110 3.34 -5.78 -13.71
C PHE A 110 2.45 -6.87 -14.27
N ASN A 111 1.57 -7.47 -13.45
CA ASN A 111 0.63 -8.48 -13.93
C ASN A 111 -0.32 -7.92 -15.01
N ASN A 112 -0.84 -6.70 -14.83
CA ASN A 112 -1.66 -6.02 -15.85
C ASN A 112 -0.83 -5.70 -17.11
N TYR A 113 0.42 -5.24 -16.95
CA TYR A 113 1.33 -4.95 -18.06
C TYR A 113 1.68 -6.17 -18.91
N PHE A 114 2.05 -7.30 -18.27
CA PHE A 114 2.36 -8.54 -18.99
C PHE A 114 1.16 -9.09 -19.73
N GLU A 115 -0.03 -8.95 -19.14
CA GLU A 115 -1.28 -9.32 -19.78
C GLU A 115 -1.58 -8.47 -21.02
N ALA A 116 -1.38 -7.15 -20.94
CA ALA A 116 -1.46 -6.25 -22.09
C ALA A 116 -0.47 -6.66 -23.21
N ARG A 117 0.73 -7.16 -22.85
CA ARG A 117 1.71 -7.66 -23.83
C ARG A 117 1.48 -9.10 -24.30
N GLY A 118 0.61 -9.86 -23.64
CA GLY A 118 0.21 -11.22 -24.04
C GLY A 118 1.18 -12.30 -23.59
N TRP A 119 2.10 -11.95 -22.70
CA TRP A 119 2.98 -12.90 -22.04
C TRP A 119 2.28 -13.41 -20.78
N LYS A 120 2.13 -14.74 -20.66
CA LYS A 120 1.47 -15.39 -19.51
C LYS A 120 2.38 -15.49 -18.28
N PHE A 121 3.20 -14.47 -18.00
CA PHE A 121 4.03 -14.44 -16.81
C PHE A 121 3.26 -13.77 -15.67
N ARG A 122 2.70 -14.57 -14.75
CA ARG A 122 2.11 -14.08 -13.50
C ARG A 122 3.20 -14.01 -12.44
N ILE A 123 3.73 -12.82 -12.18
CA ILE A 123 4.57 -12.60 -11.00
C ILE A 123 3.63 -12.54 -9.79
N ASN A 124 3.48 -13.66 -9.08
CA ASN A 124 2.83 -13.68 -7.77
C ASN A 124 3.90 -13.36 -6.72
N VAL A 125 3.96 -12.12 -6.22
CA VAL A 125 4.84 -11.78 -5.08
C VAL A 125 4.52 -12.64 -3.83
N PHE A 126 3.28 -13.10 -3.69
CA PHE A 126 2.89 -14.11 -2.69
C PHE A 126 3.58 -15.48 -2.88
N LYS A 127 3.94 -15.88 -4.11
CA LYS A 127 4.71 -17.10 -4.36
C LYS A 127 6.19 -16.93 -3.96
N LEU A 128 6.68 -15.70 -3.94
CA LEU A 128 8.05 -15.37 -3.52
C LEU A 128 8.19 -15.34 -1.99
N PHE A 129 7.13 -14.97 -1.26
CA PHE A 129 7.16 -14.84 0.20
C PHE A 129 6.40 -15.92 0.99
N GLY A 130 5.46 -16.66 0.41
CA GLY A 130 4.42 -17.34 1.22
C GLY A 130 4.13 -18.81 0.95
N GLN A 131 4.53 -19.40 -0.18
CA GLN A 131 3.93 -20.68 -0.58
C GLN A 131 4.40 -21.94 0.18
N LYS A 132 5.36 -21.85 1.09
CA LYS A 132 5.72 -23.00 1.95
C LYS A 132 5.52 -22.76 3.45
N LYS A 133 5.06 -21.58 3.86
CA LYS A 133 4.93 -21.26 5.29
C LYS A 133 3.53 -20.85 5.70
N LEU A 134 2.74 -20.25 4.81
CA LEU A 134 1.38 -19.82 5.15
C LEU A 134 0.36 -20.96 5.01
N GLU A 135 0.45 -21.78 3.96
CA GLU A 135 -0.37 -23.00 3.84
C GLU A 135 -0.05 -23.98 4.98
N ASP A 136 1.23 -24.29 5.21
CA ASP A 136 1.67 -25.16 6.33
C ASP A 136 1.26 -24.60 7.71
N ALA A 137 1.30 -23.28 7.92
CA ALA A 137 0.89 -22.69 9.19
C ALA A 137 -0.63 -22.69 9.38
N VAL A 138 -1.42 -22.44 8.33
CA VAL A 138 -2.88 -22.49 8.39
C VAL A 138 -3.37 -23.93 8.52
N GLU A 139 -2.71 -24.89 7.88
CA GLU A 139 -2.97 -26.33 8.05
C GLU A 139 -2.63 -26.78 9.47
N GLN A 140 -1.46 -26.41 10.02
CA GLN A 140 -1.10 -26.71 11.42
C GLN A 140 -2.01 -26.05 12.46
N ILE A 141 -2.49 -24.82 12.22
CA ILE A 141 -3.47 -24.15 13.10
C ILE A 141 -4.81 -24.90 13.06
N ASN A 142 -5.27 -25.30 11.86
CA ASN A 142 -6.52 -26.04 11.68
C ASN A 142 -6.46 -27.47 12.23
N GLU A 143 -5.29 -28.13 12.22
CA GLU A 143 -5.11 -29.43 12.88
C GLU A 143 -5.09 -29.29 14.40
N LYS A 144 -4.38 -28.28 14.94
CA LYS A 144 -4.37 -28.04 16.40
C LYS A 144 -5.73 -27.66 16.96
N GLU A 145 -6.52 -26.86 16.24
CA GLU A 145 -7.88 -26.52 16.69
C GLU A 145 -8.86 -27.70 16.60
N ARG A 146 -8.56 -28.76 15.83
CA ARG A 146 -9.39 -29.98 15.77
C ARG A 146 -9.06 -31.01 16.84
N ASP A 147 -7.83 -31.04 17.36
CA ASP A 147 -7.42 -32.02 18.37
C ASP A 147 -7.78 -31.58 19.81
N ASP A 148 -7.95 -30.28 20.06
CA ASP A 148 -8.35 -29.75 21.38
C ASP A 148 -9.88 -29.76 21.63
N GLY A 149 -10.67 -30.28 20.67
CA GLY A 149 -12.14 -30.24 20.67
C GLY A 149 -12.85 -31.56 20.96
N ASP A 150 -12.15 -32.70 21.04
CA ASP A 150 -12.79 -34.03 21.09
C ASP A 150 -12.44 -34.87 22.34
N ASP A 151 -11.97 -34.23 23.40
CA ASP A 151 -11.70 -34.91 24.69
C ASP A 151 -12.46 -34.23 25.85
N LYS A 152 -13.80 -34.33 25.83
CA LYS A 152 -14.70 -34.18 27.00
C LYS A 152 -15.94 -35.04 26.90
#